data_AF-A0A7C7DV12-F1
#
_entry.id   AF-A0A7C7DV12-F1
#
_cell.length_a   1.000
_cell.length_b   1.000
_cell.length_c   1.000
_cell.angle_alpha   90.00
_cell.angle_beta   90.00
_cell.angle_gamma   90.00
#
_symmetry.space_group_name_H-M   'P 1'
#
loop_
_entity.id
_entity.type
_entity.pdbx_description
1 polymer ?
#
loop_
_entity_poly.entity_id
_entity_poly.type
_entity_poly.pdbx_seq_one_letter_code
_entity_poly.pdbx_strand_id
1 'polypeptide(L)'
;MEEILNTEDAVKKDLFTDPVLNAIGELKAIKDFGDPHGHCVAVEFECDGCCKKALNARILTVVDEFLILVAFDDGCILIKTISGGQLVEKEIAKAIVIPLERVCSIEFGAVQVDP
;
A
#
# COMPACT_ATOMS: atom_id res chain seq x y z
N MET A 1 14.10 -38.94 6.12
CA MET A 1 13.98 -37.85 7.10
C MET A 1 13.68 -36.62 6.27
N GLU A 2 12.38 -36.34 6.10
CA GLU A 2 11.93 -35.19 5.31
C GLU A 2 12.16 -33.92 6.13
N GLU A 3 13.03 -33.04 5.64
CA GLU A 3 13.10 -31.67 6.11
C GLU A 3 11.87 -30.94 5.57
N ILE A 4 10.89 -30.73 6.45
CA ILE A 4 9.78 -29.83 6.18
C ILE A 4 10.37 -28.42 6.17
N LEU A 5 10.65 -27.90 4.96
CA LEU A 5 11.04 -26.51 4.78
C LEU A 5 9.85 -25.66 5.23
N ASN A 6 10.03 -24.95 6.36
CA ASN A 6 9.04 -24.04 6.91
C ASN A 6 8.70 -22.97 5.86
N THR A 7 7.49 -23.05 5.31
CA THR A 7 7.00 -22.15 4.24
C THR A 7 7.02 -20.67 4.65
N GLU A 8 7.05 -20.38 5.95
CA GLU A 8 7.11 -19.03 6.52
C GLU A 8 8.50 -18.35 6.37
N ASP A 9 9.59 -19.11 6.28
CA ASP A 9 10.94 -18.54 6.14
C ASP A 9 11.33 -18.32 4.67
N ALA A 10 10.72 -19.05 3.74
CA ALA A 10 10.92 -18.85 2.30
C ALA A 10 10.25 -17.56 1.80
N VAL A 11 9.08 -17.20 2.34
CA VAL A 11 8.36 -15.97 1.97
C VAL A 11 9.10 -14.70 2.41
N LYS A 12 9.92 -14.76 3.47
CA LYS A 12 10.70 -13.62 3.98
C LYS A 12 11.91 -13.26 3.12
N LYS A 13 12.42 -14.19 2.31
CA LYS A 13 13.68 -13.97 1.56
C LYS A 13 13.49 -13.23 0.23
N ASP A 14 12.29 -13.26 -0.33
CA ASP A 14 12.01 -12.61 -1.63
C ASP A 14 11.31 -11.24 -1.50
N LEU A 15 11.10 -10.74 -0.28
CA LEU A 15 10.51 -9.42 -0.05
C LEU A 15 11.51 -8.25 -0.26
N PHE A 16 12.80 -8.54 -0.47
CA PHE A 16 13.88 -7.55 -0.54
C PHE A 16 14.38 -7.24 -1.98
N THR A 17 13.74 -7.79 -3.01
CA THR A 17 14.10 -7.51 -4.42
C THR A 17 13.07 -6.66 -5.16
N ASP A 18 12.17 -6.02 -4.43
CA ASP A 18 11.09 -5.20 -4.99
C ASP A 18 11.65 -3.82 -5.41
N PRO A 19 11.52 -3.41 -6.69
CA PRO A 19 12.06 -2.15 -7.19
C PRO A 19 11.47 -0.91 -6.51
N VAL A 20 10.20 -0.97 -6.08
CA VAL A 20 9.52 0.13 -5.39
C VAL A 20 9.99 0.17 -3.94
N LEU A 21 10.14 -0.96 -3.27
CA LEU A 21 10.71 -1.01 -1.91
C LEU A 21 12.20 -0.70 -1.87
N ASN A 22 12.95 -1.04 -2.91
CA ASN A 22 14.33 -0.62 -3.07
C ASN A 22 14.40 0.89 -3.34
N ALA A 23 13.51 1.45 -4.17
CA ALA A 23 13.39 2.91 -4.32
C ALA A 23 12.98 3.60 -2.99
N ILE A 24 12.08 3.00 -2.20
CA ILE A 24 11.69 3.49 -0.86
C ILE A 24 12.84 3.36 0.14
N GLY A 25 13.60 2.26 0.12
CA GLY A 25 14.79 2.04 0.93
C GLY A 25 15.96 2.95 0.54
N GLU A 26 15.99 3.41 -0.70
CA GLU A 26 16.93 4.42 -1.24
C GLU A 26 16.50 5.86 -0.96
N LEU A 27 15.21 6.13 -0.71
CA LEU A 27 14.73 7.41 -0.20
C LEU A 27 15.22 7.58 1.24
N LYS A 28 16.44 8.12 1.40
CA LYS A 28 17.05 8.51 2.68
C LYS A 28 16.09 9.25 3.63
N ALA A 29 15.11 9.99 3.09
CA ALA A 29 14.09 10.71 3.85
C ALA A 29 13.08 9.80 4.59
N ILE A 30 12.89 8.56 4.15
CA ILE A 30 11.97 7.59 4.78
C ILE A 30 12.66 6.80 5.90
N LYS A 31 14.00 6.75 5.91
CA LYS A 31 14.77 6.11 6.99
C LYS A 31 14.54 6.74 8.36
N ASP A 32 14.19 8.02 8.40
CA ASP A 32 13.84 8.74 9.63
C ASP A 32 12.40 8.42 10.11
N PHE A 33 11.56 7.81 9.27
CA PHE A 33 10.19 7.41 9.62
C PHE A 33 10.14 6.06 10.34
N GLY A 34 11.12 5.17 10.12
CA GLY A 34 11.14 3.82 10.71
C GLY A 34 10.96 2.72 9.67
N ASP A 35 10.58 1.52 10.11
CA ASP A 35 10.26 0.39 9.21
C ASP A 35 8.98 0.71 8.41
N PRO A 36 9.06 0.94 7.08
CA PRO A 36 7.91 1.31 6.26
C PRO A 36 6.79 0.26 6.28
N HIS A 37 7.08 -0.99 6.64
CA HIS A 37 6.07 -2.05 6.78
C HIS A 37 5.23 -1.96 8.05
N GLY A 38 5.71 -1.23 9.07
CA GLY A 38 5.01 -1.03 10.34
C GLY A 38 4.06 0.17 10.35
N HIS A 39 4.03 0.96 9.27
CA HIS A 39 3.25 2.19 9.21
C HIS A 39 1.97 2.02 8.40
N CYS A 40 0.91 2.64 8.91
CA CYS A 40 -0.31 2.85 8.16
C CYS A 40 -0.02 3.80 6.99
N VAL A 41 -0.45 3.42 5.79
CA VAL A 41 -0.30 4.20 4.57
C VAL A 41 -1.64 4.66 4.03
N ALA A 42 -1.60 5.81 3.35
CA ALA A 42 -2.62 6.21 2.40
C ALA A 42 -2.05 6.16 0.99
N VAL A 43 -2.82 5.66 0.03
CA VAL A 43 -2.39 5.56 -1.37
C VAL A 43 -3.40 6.24 -2.27
N GLU A 44 -2.93 7.18 -3.07
CA GLU A 44 -3.71 7.85 -4.09
C GLU A 44 -3.45 7.22 -5.45
N PHE A 45 -4.50 6.97 -6.23
CA PHE A 45 -4.41 6.34 -7.54
C PHE A 45 -5.52 6.79 -8.50
N GLU A 46 -5.24 6.79 -9.79
CA GLU A 46 -6.17 7.23 -10.84
C GLU A 46 -7.03 6.09 -11.38
N CYS A 47 -8.31 6.38 -11.64
CA CYS A 47 -9.29 5.51 -12.26
C CYS A 47 -9.95 6.15 -13.51
N ASP A 48 -9.16 6.42 -14.56
CA ASP A 48 -9.63 6.92 -15.87
C ASP A 48 -10.67 8.07 -15.74
N GLY A 49 -10.26 9.18 -15.14
CA GLY A 49 -11.10 10.37 -14.94
C GLY A 49 -11.65 10.57 -13.52
N CYS A 50 -11.32 9.67 -12.59
CA CYS A 50 -11.45 9.90 -11.15
C CYS A 50 -10.13 9.66 -10.41
N CYS A 51 -10.01 10.23 -9.23
CA CYS A 51 -8.94 9.91 -8.28
C CYS A 51 -9.53 9.11 -7.13
N LYS A 52 -8.89 8.02 -6.74
CA LYS A 52 -9.25 7.24 -5.55
C LYS A 52 -8.16 7.38 -4.50
N LYS A 53 -8.57 7.40 -3.22
CA LYS A 53 -7.65 7.39 -2.09
C LYS A 53 -7.98 6.24 -1.15
N ALA A 54 -7.08 5.27 -1.07
CA ALA A 54 -7.11 4.17 -0.11
C ALA A 54 -6.47 4.63 1.21
N LEU A 55 -7.18 4.44 2.31
CA LEU A 55 -6.80 4.84 3.65
C LEU A 55 -6.79 3.61 4.57
N ASN A 56 -6.04 3.68 5.67
CA ASN A 56 -5.94 2.60 6.64
C ASN A 56 -5.41 1.28 6.04
N ALA A 57 -4.34 1.39 5.25
CA ALA A 57 -3.70 0.27 4.58
C ALA A 57 -2.28 0.03 5.10
N ARG A 58 -1.72 -1.14 4.78
CA ARG A 58 -0.28 -1.41 4.77
C ARG A 58 0.10 -2.00 3.41
N ILE A 59 1.33 -1.75 3.00
CA ILE A 59 1.91 -2.38 1.81
C ILE A 59 2.19 -3.84 2.15
N LEU A 60 1.53 -4.76 1.45
CA LEU A 60 1.83 -6.18 1.56
C LEU A 60 3.08 -6.52 0.73
N THR A 61 3.06 -6.15 -0.55
CA THR A 61 4.13 -6.42 -1.52
C THR A 61 3.86 -5.62 -2.81
N VAL A 62 4.87 -5.48 -3.66
CA VAL A 62 4.70 -5.13 -5.07
C VAL A 62 5.14 -6.32 -5.93
N VAL A 63 4.30 -6.71 -6.88
CA VAL A 63 4.56 -7.85 -7.76
C VAL A 63 3.96 -7.59 -9.13
N ASP A 64 4.70 -7.94 -10.19
CA ASP A 64 4.26 -7.84 -11.60
C ASP A 64 3.66 -6.47 -11.98
N GLU A 65 4.30 -5.36 -11.57
CA GLU A 65 3.82 -3.98 -11.76
C GLU A 65 2.52 -3.62 -11.00
N PHE A 66 2.16 -4.39 -9.97
CA PHE A 66 1.04 -4.10 -9.09
C PHE A 66 1.48 -3.86 -7.64
N LEU A 67 0.95 -2.79 -7.04
CA LEU A 67 0.99 -2.55 -5.60
C LEU A 67 -0.16 -3.28 -4.92
N ILE A 68 0.16 -4.16 -3.97
CA ILE A 68 -0.84 -4.88 -3.17
C ILE A 68 -0.91 -4.26 -1.78
N LEU A 69 -2.10 -3.77 -1.43
CA LEU A 69 -2.41 -3.24 -0.12
C LEU A 69 -3.36 -4.17 0.62
N VAL A 70 -3.13 -4.30 1.93
CA VAL A 70 -4.07 -4.94 2.85
C VAL A 70 -4.44 -3.98 3.96
N ALA A 71 -5.56 -4.23 4.65
CA ALA A 71 -5.94 -3.40 5.80
C ALA A 71 -4.81 -3.32 6.83
N PHE A 72 -4.64 -2.14 7.42
CA PHE A 72 -3.81 -1.96 8.60
C PHE A 72 -4.54 -2.58 9.80
N ASP A 73 -3.82 -3.38 10.58
CA ASP A 73 -4.34 -4.20 11.69
C ASP A 73 -5.56 -5.07 11.31
N ASP A 74 -6.55 -5.20 12.21
CA ASP A 74 -7.79 -5.97 12.01
C ASP A 74 -8.91 -5.18 11.31
N GLY A 75 -8.61 -3.94 10.90
CA GLY A 75 -9.54 -3.00 10.30
C GLY A 75 -9.91 -3.29 8.84
N CYS A 76 -10.29 -2.23 8.12
CA CYS A 76 -10.57 -2.25 6.69
C CYS A 76 -9.84 -1.10 6.00
N ILE A 77 -9.53 -1.27 4.72
CA ILE A 77 -9.13 -0.17 3.84
C ILE A 77 -10.39 0.65 3.53
N LEU A 78 -10.37 1.94 3.81
CA LEU A 78 -11.40 2.87 3.37
C LEU A 78 -10.96 3.47 2.03
N ILE A 79 -11.75 3.28 0.98
CA ILE A 79 -11.48 3.81 -0.35
C ILE A 79 -12.45 4.97 -0.59
N LYS A 80 -11.93 6.15 -0.88
CA LYS A 80 -12.70 7.32 -1.28
C LYS A 80 -12.58 7.51 -2.79
N THR A 81 -13.69 7.69 -3.51
CA THR A 81 -13.67 8.11 -4.91
C THR A 81 -13.91 9.62 -5.00
N ILE A 82 -12.98 10.35 -5.59
CA ILE A 82 -13.05 11.79 -5.87
C ILE A 82 -13.22 12.00 -7.37
N SER A 83 -14.27 12.71 -7.76
CA SER A 83 -14.53 13.10 -9.15
C SER A 83 -15.01 14.54 -9.21
N GLY A 84 -14.48 15.33 -10.16
CA GLY A 84 -14.78 16.77 -10.26
C GLY A 84 -14.44 17.55 -8.99
N GLY A 85 -13.45 17.09 -8.20
CA GLY A 85 -13.08 17.69 -6.91
C GLY A 85 -14.06 17.41 -5.76
N GLN A 86 -15.03 16.51 -5.95
CA GLN A 86 -16.00 16.13 -4.94
C GLN A 86 -15.86 14.67 -4.55
N LEU A 87 -16.07 14.37 -3.27
CA LEU A 87 -16.19 13.00 -2.78
C LEU A 87 -17.54 12.43 -3.22
N VAL A 88 -17.50 11.48 -4.16
CA VAL A 88 -18.72 10.90 -4.76
C VAL A 88 -19.08 9.54 -4.17
N GLU A 89 -18.11 8.84 -3.58
CA GLU A 89 -18.30 7.48 -3.09
C GLU A 89 -17.31 7.12 -1.98
N LYS A 90 -17.74 6.19 -1.11
CA LYS A 90 -16.91 5.53 -0.11
C LYS A 90 -17.15 4.02 -0.15
N GLU A 91 -16.06 3.26 -0.15
CA GLU A 91 -16.08 1.80 -0.13
C GLU A 91 -15.15 1.28 0.97
N ILE A 92 -15.38 0.05 1.43
CA ILE A 92 -14.47 -0.65 2.34
C ILE A 92 -13.98 -1.96 1.70
N ALA A 93 -12.70 -2.26 1.88
CA ALA A 93 -12.09 -3.48 1.37
C ALA A 93 -11.12 -4.09 2.40
N LYS A 94 -10.85 -5.39 2.28
CA LYS A 94 -9.80 -6.05 3.07
C LYS A 94 -8.44 -6.03 2.39
N ALA A 95 -8.43 -6.00 1.06
CA ALA A 95 -7.25 -5.86 0.22
C ALA A 95 -7.62 -5.13 -1.07
N ILE A 96 -6.64 -4.49 -1.69
CA ILE A 96 -6.76 -3.90 -3.03
C ILE A 96 -5.45 -4.11 -3.80
N VAL A 97 -5.58 -4.35 -5.10
CA VAL A 97 -4.47 -4.50 -6.05
C VAL A 97 -4.55 -3.32 -7.00
N ILE A 98 -3.48 -2.54 -7.09
CA ILE A 98 -3.44 -1.27 -7.84
C ILE A 98 -2.27 -1.35 -8.84
N PRO A 99 -2.48 -1.16 -10.15
CA PRO A 99 -1.36 -1.04 -11.09
C PRO A 99 -0.45 0.13 -10.70
N LEU A 100 0.86 -0.09 -10.66
CA LEU A 100 1.84 0.95 -10.26
C LEU A 100 1.75 2.19 -11.14
N GLU A 101 1.51 2.03 -12.45
CA GLU A 101 1.35 3.14 -13.39
C GLU A 101 0.16 4.06 -13.04
N ARG A 102 -0.79 3.59 -12.22
CA ARG A 102 -1.94 4.36 -11.75
C ARG A 102 -1.72 4.97 -10.38
N VAL A 103 -0.65 4.66 -9.67
CA VAL A 103 -0.36 5.22 -8.35
C VAL A 103 0.16 6.65 -8.50
N CYS A 104 -0.55 7.59 -7.88
CA CYS A 104 -0.18 9.00 -7.86
C CYS A 104 0.74 9.33 -6.69
N SER A 105 0.44 8.78 -5.50
CA SER A 105 1.23 9.00 -4.29
C SER A 105 1.04 7.89 -3.26
N ILE A 106 2.05 7.72 -2.41
CA ILE A 106 2.01 6.87 -1.20
C ILE A 106 2.43 7.74 -0.02
N GLU A 107 1.57 7.86 0.97
CA GLU A 107 1.75 8.70 2.16
C GLU A 107 1.91 7.80 3.39
N PHE A 108 3.02 7.93 4.12
CA PHE A 108 3.30 7.16 5.34
C PHE A 108 2.84 7.91 6.59
N GLY A 109 2.17 7.22 7.52
CA GLY A 109 1.67 7.83 8.75
C GLY A 109 0.56 8.86 8.52
N ALA A 110 -0.12 8.78 7.37
CA ALA A 110 -1.14 9.74 6.99
C ALA A 110 -2.36 9.65 7.92
N VAL A 111 -2.79 10.80 8.42
CA VAL A 111 -4.04 10.95 9.19
C VAL A 111 -4.94 11.91 8.42
N GLN A 112 -6.14 11.44 8.07
CA GLN A 112 -7.14 12.28 7.44
C GLN A 112 -7.71 13.26 8.48
N VAL A 113 -7.47 14.56 8.31
CA VAL A 113 -7.95 15.60 9.23
C VAL A 113 -9.38 16.04 8.89
N ASP A 114 -9.71 16.20 7.61
CA ASP A 114 -11.04 16.59 7.12
C ASP A 114 -11.51 15.71 5.96
N PRO A 115 -12.84 15.59 5.69
CA PRO A 115 -13.40 14.74 4.64
C PRO A 115 -12.90 15.01 3.22
#